data_AF-A0A2D9F0M4-F1
#
_entry.id   AF-A0A2D9F0M4-F1
#
_cell.length_a   1.000
_cell.length_b   1.000
_cell.length_c   1.000
_cell.angle_alpha   90.00
_cell.angle_beta   90.00
_cell.angle_gamma   90.00
#
_symmetry.space_group_name_H-M   'P 1'
#
loop_
_entity.id
_entity.type
_entity.pdbx_description
1 polymer ?
#
loop_
_entity_poly.entity_id
_entity_poly.type
_entity_poly.pdbx_seq_one_letter_code
_entity_poly.pdbx_strand_id
1 'polypeptide(L)'
;MRIKERSGPSGAKERIDQDVRRARTEGPLQAPVCVDACPDYDLRAGCRRDCAKAPARLSSDPDRFPVEEKIAPLVFELKKLGVFFPCWSCEGHNDPSGKLWKLPRVWFYADSVVHLRLLSDAINELSVRGVLSTRWQVTVTFSDDANADTTFSLEPGADAHGVGLERLQSDIATISASLEAEFTRACEKLSPGGG
;
A
#
# COMPACT_ATOMS: atom_id res chain seq x y z
N MET A 1 -3.90 -13.10 34.79
CA MET A 1 -3.60 -11.66 34.94
C MET A 1 -4.37 -10.90 33.87
N ARG A 2 -5.25 -9.95 34.21
CA ARG A 2 -5.97 -9.12 33.22
C ARG A 2 -5.29 -7.75 33.14
N ILE A 3 -4.81 -7.37 31.96
CA ILE A 3 -4.30 -6.03 31.70
C ILE A 3 -5.52 -5.12 31.53
N LYS A 4 -5.63 -4.05 32.34
CA LYS A 4 -6.71 -3.07 32.21
C LYS A 4 -6.56 -2.31 30.90
N GLU A 5 -7.68 -2.11 30.19
CA GLU A 5 -7.69 -1.23 29.02
C GLU A 5 -7.26 0.18 29.43
N ARG A 6 -6.39 0.77 28.63
CA ARG A 6 -6.00 2.17 28.82
C ARG A 6 -7.21 3.03 28.51
N SER A 7 -7.69 3.81 29.48
CA SER A 7 -8.66 4.86 29.23
C SER A 7 -8.05 5.80 28.19
N GLY A 8 -8.59 5.76 26.96
CA GLY A 8 -8.13 6.63 25.89
C GLY A 8 -8.35 8.09 26.27
N PRO A 9 -7.53 9.02 25.76
CA PRO A 9 -7.84 10.45 25.88
C PRO A 9 -9.24 10.72 25.31
N SER A 10 -9.97 11.64 25.92
CA SER A 10 -11.25 12.12 25.41
C SER A 10 -11.13 12.47 23.91
N GLY A 11 -12.10 12.05 23.11
CA GLY A 11 -12.11 12.29 21.66
C GLY A 11 -11.28 11.33 20.81
N ALA A 12 -10.68 10.27 21.38
CA ALA A 12 -9.96 9.25 20.57
C ALA A 12 -10.86 8.60 19.51
N LYS A 13 -12.12 8.29 19.87
CA LYS A 13 -13.11 7.74 18.94
C LYS A 13 -13.42 8.72 17.80
N GLU A 14 -13.64 9.99 18.13
CA GLU A 14 -13.94 11.03 17.14
C GLU A 14 -12.79 11.23 16.14
N ARG A 15 -11.53 11.18 16.60
CA ARG A 15 -10.35 11.24 15.71
C ARG A 15 -10.27 10.02 14.78
N ILE A 16 -10.54 8.81 15.29
CA ILE A 16 -10.59 7.60 14.45
C ILE A 16 -11.69 7.76 13.40
N ASP A 17 -12.88 8.20 13.80
CA ASP A 17 -14.01 8.41 12.89
C ASP A 17 -13.68 9.47 11.83
N GLN A 18 -12.97 10.53 12.20
CA GLN A 18 -12.50 11.56 11.27
C GLN A 18 -11.50 10.99 10.25
N ASP A 19 -10.51 10.22 10.69
CA ASP A 19 -9.52 9.62 9.79
C ASP A 19 -10.13 8.57 8.84
N VAL A 20 -11.08 7.76 9.34
CA VAL A 20 -11.83 6.81 8.50
C VAL A 20 -12.68 7.55 7.47
N ARG A 21 -13.35 8.64 7.87
CA ARG A 21 -14.08 9.50 6.91
C ARG A 21 -13.13 10.09 5.88
N ARG A 22 -11.97 10.61 6.31
CA ARG A 22 -10.94 11.17 5.43
C ARG A 22 -10.51 10.15 4.37
N ALA A 23 -10.22 8.91 4.79
CA ALA A 23 -9.85 7.83 3.89
C ALA A 23 -10.90 7.54 2.80
N ARG A 24 -12.19 7.65 3.14
CA ARG A 24 -13.30 7.45 2.19
C ARG A 24 -13.58 8.64 1.28
N THR A 25 -13.25 9.84 1.72
CA THR A 25 -13.49 11.06 0.95
C THR A 25 -12.33 11.40 0.03
N GLU A 26 -11.10 11.12 0.47
CA GLU A 26 -9.88 11.38 -0.30
C GLU A 26 -9.56 10.24 -1.28
N GLY A 27 -10.07 9.03 -1.03
CA GLY A 27 -9.90 7.88 -1.92
C GLY A 27 -11.15 7.01 -2.04
N PRO A 28 -11.25 6.18 -3.10
CA PRO A 28 -10.31 6.06 -4.22
C PRO A 28 -10.36 7.28 -5.13
N LEU A 29 -9.18 7.75 -5.57
CA LEU A 29 -9.04 8.89 -6.47
C LEU A 29 -9.83 8.66 -7.76
N GLN A 30 -10.72 9.61 -8.07
CA GLN A 30 -11.48 9.61 -9.33
C GLN A 30 -10.67 10.26 -10.47
N ALA A 31 -9.68 11.08 -10.12
CA ALA A 31 -8.77 11.76 -11.04
C ALA A 31 -7.63 10.82 -11.53
N PRO A 32 -6.81 11.26 -12.49
CA PRO A 32 -5.60 10.55 -12.87
C PRO A 32 -4.71 10.20 -11.66
N VAL A 33 -4.47 8.90 -11.43
CA VAL A 33 -3.64 8.44 -10.30
C VAL A 33 -2.15 8.68 -10.54
N CYS A 34 -1.65 8.40 -11.74
CA CYS A 34 -0.20 8.46 -11.99
C CYS A 34 0.32 9.90 -11.95
N VAL A 35 -0.30 10.81 -12.72
CA VAL A 35 0.03 12.24 -12.83
C VAL A 35 -1.24 13.05 -13.11
N ASP A 36 -1.34 14.26 -12.57
CA ASP A 36 -2.55 15.10 -12.61
C ASP A 36 -3.09 15.35 -14.02
N ALA A 37 -2.20 15.55 -15.00
CA ALA A 37 -2.54 15.81 -16.41
C ALA A 37 -2.16 14.63 -17.32
N CYS A 38 -2.63 13.43 -16.99
CA CYS A 38 -2.34 12.24 -17.78
C CYS A 38 -2.99 12.33 -19.18
N PRO A 39 -2.22 12.32 -20.28
CA PRO A 39 -2.78 12.49 -21.63
C PRO A 39 -3.58 11.28 -22.11
N ASP A 40 -3.38 10.11 -21.49
CA ASP A 40 -4.13 8.88 -21.79
C ASP A 40 -5.30 8.65 -20.81
N TYR A 41 -5.62 9.64 -19.96
CA TYR A 41 -6.75 9.49 -19.05
C TYR A 41 -8.07 9.67 -19.78
N ASP A 42 -8.92 8.66 -19.64
CA ASP A 42 -10.29 8.68 -20.10
C ASP A 42 -11.22 8.81 -18.89
N LEU A 43 -12.04 9.87 -18.84
CA LEU A 43 -12.97 10.10 -17.73
C LEU A 43 -13.99 8.97 -17.54
N ARG A 44 -14.37 8.26 -18.61
CA ARG A 44 -15.36 7.17 -18.56
C ARG A 44 -14.72 5.87 -18.09
N ALA A 45 -13.50 5.60 -18.52
CA ALA A 45 -12.78 4.38 -18.14
C ALA A 45 -12.03 4.50 -16.81
N GLY A 46 -11.66 5.72 -16.42
CA GLY A 46 -10.77 6.01 -15.30
C GLY A 46 -9.32 5.57 -15.55
N CYS A 47 -8.46 5.76 -14.55
CA CYS A 47 -7.12 5.18 -14.58
C CYS A 47 -7.16 3.69 -14.21
N ARG A 48 -6.31 2.91 -14.87
CA ARG A 48 -6.17 1.47 -14.62
C ARG A 48 -4.76 1.13 -14.14
N ARG A 49 -4.66 0.17 -13.21
CA ARG A 49 -3.38 -0.35 -12.68
C ARG A 49 -2.50 -1.04 -13.71
N ASP A 50 -3.08 -1.55 -14.79
CA ASP A 50 -2.40 -2.23 -15.89
C ASP A 50 -2.02 -1.28 -17.03
N CYS A 51 -2.09 0.03 -16.81
CA CYS A 51 -1.63 1.02 -17.78
C CYS A 51 -0.13 0.85 -18.06
N ALA A 52 0.22 0.55 -19.32
CA ALA A 52 1.61 0.37 -19.75
C ALA A 52 2.50 1.62 -19.55
N LYS A 53 1.90 2.80 -19.35
CA LYS A 53 2.61 4.06 -19.06
C LYS A 53 2.75 4.35 -17.56
N ALA A 54 2.13 3.56 -16.68
CA ALA A 54 2.20 3.75 -15.23
C ALA A 54 3.65 3.68 -14.69
N PRO A 55 4.52 2.72 -15.10
CA PRO A 55 5.93 2.69 -14.74
C PRO A 55 6.65 4.04 -14.83
N ALA A 56 6.54 4.70 -15.99
CA ALA A 56 7.13 6.01 -16.21
C ALA A 56 6.39 7.09 -15.41
N ARG A 57 5.06 7.16 -15.52
CA ARG A 57 4.28 8.26 -14.92
C ARG A 57 4.25 8.28 -13.40
N LEU A 58 4.47 7.14 -12.74
CA LEU A 58 4.55 7.08 -11.28
C LEU A 58 5.91 7.49 -10.74
N SER A 59 6.94 7.55 -11.59
CA SER A 59 8.28 7.97 -11.20
C SER A 59 8.43 9.49 -11.27
N SER A 60 9.20 10.05 -10.33
CA SER A 60 9.67 11.44 -10.39
C SER A 60 10.83 11.65 -11.37
N ASP A 61 11.52 10.59 -11.78
CA ASP A 61 12.60 10.59 -12.78
C ASP A 61 12.39 9.41 -13.75
N PRO A 62 11.40 9.50 -14.66
CA PRO A 62 10.99 8.38 -15.52
C PRO A 62 12.07 7.92 -16.50
N ASP A 63 12.98 8.81 -16.90
CA ASP A 63 14.02 8.50 -17.88
C ASP A 63 15.15 7.67 -17.28
N ARG A 64 15.44 7.87 -15.99
CA ARG A 64 16.54 7.19 -15.30
C ARG A 64 16.06 6.08 -14.38
N PHE A 65 14.92 6.27 -13.72
CA PHE A 65 14.41 5.40 -12.68
C PHE A 65 12.89 5.19 -12.82
N PRO A 66 12.41 4.62 -13.94
CA PRO A 66 11.00 4.24 -14.03
C PRO A 66 10.67 3.21 -12.94
N VAL A 67 9.43 3.23 -12.44
CA VAL A 67 8.96 2.21 -11.50
C VAL A 67 8.97 0.86 -12.22
N GLU A 68 9.53 -0.17 -11.59
CA GLU A 68 9.66 -1.49 -12.21
C GLU A 68 8.29 -2.10 -12.52
N GLU A 69 8.16 -2.80 -13.64
CA GLU A 69 6.86 -3.18 -14.20
C GLU A 69 6.06 -4.09 -13.28
N LYS A 70 6.72 -4.99 -12.54
CA LYS A 70 6.00 -5.96 -11.69
C LYS A 70 5.50 -5.34 -10.39
N ILE A 71 6.11 -4.25 -9.91
CA ILE A 71 5.67 -3.52 -8.71
C ILE A 71 4.74 -2.33 -9.01
N ALA A 72 4.78 -1.80 -10.24
CA ALA A 72 3.99 -0.64 -10.63
C ALA A 72 2.48 -0.74 -10.33
N PRO A 73 1.79 -1.89 -10.51
CA PRO A 73 0.38 -2.02 -10.14
C PRO A 73 0.13 -1.78 -8.65
N LEU A 74 1.05 -2.19 -7.76
CA LEU A 74 0.88 -1.99 -6.33
C LEU A 74 1.14 -0.54 -5.93
N VAL A 75 2.15 0.10 -6.53
CA VAL A 75 2.40 1.53 -6.34
C VAL A 75 1.19 2.35 -6.81
N PHE A 76 0.61 2.00 -7.96
CA PHE A 76 -0.59 2.63 -8.48
C PHE A 76 -1.75 2.52 -7.50
N GLU A 77 -2.07 1.32 -7.03
CA GLU A 77 -3.23 1.09 -6.15
C GLU A 77 -3.06 1.75 -4.79
N LEU A 78 -1.85 1.72 -4.24
CA LEU A 78 -1.55 2.41 -2.99
C LEU A 78 -1.76 3.92 -3.12
N LYS A 79 -1.27 4.54 -4.21
CA LYS A 79 -1.51 5.96 -4.51
C LYS A 79 -3.00 6.25 -4.77
N LYS A 80 -3.72 5.34 -5.43
CA LYS A 80 -5.15 5.48 -5.73
C LYS A 80 -6.00 5.60 -4.47
N LEU A 81 -5.59 5.01 -3.35
CA LEU A 81 -6.28 5.16 -2.06
C LEU A 81 -6.27 6.62 -1.52
N GLY A 82 -5.48 7.53 -2.11
CA GLY A 82 -5.53 8.96 -1.84
C GLY A 82 -4.89 9.41 -0.52
N VAL A 83 -4.71 8.50 0.43
CA VAL A 83 -4.14 8.78 1.77
C VAL A 83 -2.72 8.24 1.98
N PHE A 84 -2.12 7.67 0.93
CA PHE A 84 -0.76 7.17 0.94
C PHE A 84 0.05 7.82 -0.17
N PHE A 85 1.32 8.10 0.13
CA PHE A 85 2.21 8.79 -0.79
C PHE A 85 3.45 7.93 -1.05
N PRO A 86 3.42 7.04 -2.06
CA PRO A 86 4.57 6.21 -2.41
C PRO A 86 5.80 7.06 -2.77
N CYS A 87 6.96 6.69 -2.23
CA CYS A 87 8.21 7.44 -2.42
C CYS A 87 9.37 6.57 -2.94
N TRP A 88 9.28 5.26 -2.79
CA TRP A 88 10.25 4.31 -3.36
C TRP A 88 9.60 2.94 -3.55
N SER A 89 10.11 2.13 -4.47
CA SER A 89 9.62 0.76 -4.68
C SER A 89 10.71 -0.14 -5.25
N CYS A 90 10.56 -1.45 -5.03
CA CYS A 90 11.38 -2.50 -5.62
C CYS A 90 10.49 -3.70 -5.95
N GLU A 91 10.67 -4.31 -7.11
CA GLU A 91 9.90 -5.51 -7.51
C GLU A 91 10.46 -6.83 -6.98
N GLY A 92 11.58 -6.75 -6.28
CA GLY A 92 12.35 -7.89 -5.81
C GLY A 92 13.27 -8.44 -6.90
N HIS A 93 14.43 -8.95 -6.48
CA HIS A 93 15.50 -9.36 -7.39
C HIS A 93 16.19 -10.61 -6.89
N ASN A 94 16.56 -11.50 -7.81
CA ASN A 94 17.48 -12.59 -7.51
C ASN A 94 18.94 -12.10 -7.69
N ASP A 95 19.87 -12.71 -6.97
CA ASP A 95 21.30 -12.58 -7.24
C ASP A 95 21.70 -13.40 -8.49
N PRO A 96 22.96 -13.32 -8.96
CA PRO A 96 23.43 -14.10 -10.11
C PRO A 96 23.34 -15.62 -9.94
N SER A 97 23.18 -16.14 -8.71
CA SER A 97 22.97 -17.57 -8.45
C SER A 97 21.50 -18.00 -8.53
N GLY A 98 20.59 -17.04 -8.77
CA GLY A 98 19.15 -17.27 -8.80
C GLY A 98 18.51 -17.28 -7.41
N LYS A 99 19.26 -16.97 -6.35
CA LYS A 99 18.73 -16.87 -4.99
C LYS A 99 18.12 -15.49 -4.77
N LEU A 100 17.00 -15.43 -4.06
CA LEU A 100 16.35 -14.18 -3.70
C LEU A 100 17.32 -13.26 -2.93
N TRP A 101 17.59 -12.09 -3.50
CA TRP A 101 18.49 -11.07 -2.95
C TRP A 101 17.72 -9.90 -2.34
N LYS A 102 16.79 -9.32 -3.10
CA LYS A 102 15.96 -8.21 -2.65
C LYS A 102 14.51 -8.65 -2.59
N LEU A 103 13.83 -8.35 -1.49
CA LEU A 103 12.39 -8.53 -1.38
C LEU A 103 11.65 -7.38 -2.08
N PRO A 104 10.53 -7.68 -2.75
CA PRO A 104 9.64 -6.62 -3.24
C PRO A 104 9.11 -5.80 -2.08
N ARG A 105 8.95 -4.49 -2.28
CA ARG A 105 8.32 -3.59 -1.30
C ARG A 105 7.98 -2.25 -1.93
N VAL A 106 7.03 -1.55 -1.32
CA VAL A 106 6.72 -0.14 -1.63
C VAL A 106 6.88 0.66 -0.35
N TRP A 107 7.68 1.72 -0.41
CA TRP A 107 7.82 2.70 0.67
C TRP A 107 6.89 3.87 0.42
N PHE A 108 6.28 4.39 1.49
CA PHE A 108 5.29 5.44 1.41
C PHE A 108 5.19 6.26 2.70
N TYR A 109 4.64 7.46 2.60
CA TYR A 109 4.20 8.27 3.72
C TYR A 109 2.70 8.13 3.97
N ALA A 110 2.29 8.39 5.21
CA ALA A 110 0.89 8.46 5.62
C ALA A 110 0.72 9.47 6.77
N ASP A 111 -0.34 10.25 6.72
CA ASP A 111 -0.60 11.30 7.73
C ASP A 111 -1.37 10.78 8.96
N SER A 112 -1.80 9.51 8.96
CA SER A 112 -2.53 8.92 10.08
C SER A 112 -2.17 7.45 10.32
N VAL A 113 -1.95 7.14 11.59
CA VAL A 113 -1.83 5.74 12.07
C VAL A 113 -3.11 4.93 11.88
N VAL A 114 -4.27 5.59 11.78
CA VAL A 114 -5.54 4.91 11.47
C VAL A 114 -5.50 4.39 10.04
N HIS A 115 -4.95 5.15 9.08
CA HIS A 115 -4.78 4.70 7.70
C HIS A 115 -3.83 3.50 7.60
N LEU A 116 -2.73 3.52 8.35
CA LEU A 116 -1.81 2.38 8.45
C LEU A 116 -2.48 1.12 9.01
N ARG A 117 -3.34 1.29 10.03
CA ARG A 117 -4.13 0.19 10.59
C ARG A 117 -5.09 -0.37 9.54
N LEU A 118 -5.83 0.47 8.83
CA LEU A 118 -6.76 0.06 7.79
C LEU A 118 -6.05 -0.72 6.66
N LEU A 119 -4.88 -0.24 6.24
CA LEU A 119 -4.03 -0.94 5.27
C LEU A 119 -3.56 -2.29 5.80
N SER A 120 -3.08 -2.33 7.05
CA SER A 120 -2.64 -3.56 7.70
C SER A 120 -3.77 -4.59 7.81
N ASP A 121 -4.98 -4.16 8.18
CA ASP A 121 -6.17 -5.01 8.28
C ASP A 121 -6.57 -5.56 6.90
N ALA A 122 -6.52 -4.73 5.85
CA ALA A 122 -6.80 -5.14 4.48
C ALA A 122 -5.81 -6.20 3.95
N ILE A 123 -4.51 -6.01 4.20
CA ILE A 123 -3.46 -6.96 3.82
C ILE A 123 -3.55 -8.26 4.64
N ASN A 124 -3.88 -8.15 5.92
CA ASN A 124 -4.05 -9.30 6.79
C ASN A 124 -5.25 -10.16 6.38
N GLU A 125 -6.35 -9.57 5.90
CA GLU A 125 -7.49 -10.30 5.36
C GLU A 125 -7.09 -11.17 4.15
N LEU A 126 -6.27 -10.65 3.24
CA LEU A 126 -5.71 -11.44 2.12
C LEU A 126 -4.87 -12.62 2.63
N SER A 127 -4.06 -12.40 3.66
CA SER A 127 -3.24 -13.44 4.28
C SER A 127 -4.09 -14.53 4.95
N VAL A 128 -5.12 -14.13 5.72
CA VAL A 128 -6.04 -15.04 6.43
C VAL A 128 -6.83 -15.91 5.46
N ARG A 129 -7.22 -15.37 4.30
CA ARG A 129 -7.87 -16.15 3.23
C ARG A 129 -6.93 -17.11 2.51
N GLY A 130 -5.63 -17.07 2.78
CA GLY A 130 -4.64 -17.96 2.17
C GLY A 130 -4.40 -17.69 0.68
N VAL A 131 -4.72 -16.49 0.19
CA VAL A 131 -4.49 -16.13 -1.22
C VAL A 131 -3.11 -15.54 -1.48
N LEU A 132 -2.33 -15.29 -0.43
CA LEU A 132 -0.93 -14.86 -0.51
C LEU A 132 0.00 -16.02 -0.18
N SER A 133 1.15 -16.06 -0.85
CA SER A 133 2.18 -17.08 -0.67
C SER A 133 2.95 -16.94 0.65
N THR A 134 2.99 -15.73 1.19
CA THR A 134 3.64 -15.35 2.45
C THR A 134 2.82 -14.26 3.13
N ARG A 135 3.05 -14.03 4.43
CA ARG A 135 2.46 -12.87 5.09
C ARG A 135 3.08 -11.58 4.54
N TRP A 136 2.25 -10.60 4.21
CA TRP A 136 2.68 -9.22 3.96
C TRP A 136 2.35 -8.34 5.16
N GLN A 137 3.11 -7.26 5.35
CA GLN A 137 2.99 -6.40 6.52
C GLN A 137 3.31 -4.94 6.18
N VAL A 138 2.79 -4.04 7.03
CA VAL A 138 3.20 -2.63 7.07
C VAL A 138 4.25 -2.47 8.16
N THR A 139 5.47 -2.05 7.78
CA THR A 139 6.60 -1.84 8.71
C THR A 139 7.00 -0.37 8.72
N VAL A 140 7.36 0.17 9.89
CA VAL A 140 8.04 1.47 9.99
C VAL A 140 9.47 1.33 9.44
N THR A 141 9.88 2.21 8.53
CA THR A 141 11.23 2.19 7.96
C THR A 141 12.09 3.33 8.49
N PHE A 142 13.36 3.33 8.12
CA PHE A 142 14.31 4.37 8.48
C PHE A 142 13.88 5.74 7.93
N SER A 143 13.94 6.75 8.78
CA SER A 143 13.92 8.18 8.43
C SER A 143 15.37 8.63 8.26
N ASP A 144 15.74 9.09 7.07
CA ASP A 144 17.01 9.78 6.84
C ASP A 144 17.05 11.08 7.69
N ASP A 145 18.23 11.51 8.14
CA ASP A 145 18.41 12.78 8.85
C ASP A 145 17.92 13.97 8.02
N ALA A 146 17.91 13.83 6.68
CA ALA A 146 17.38 14.83 5.76
C ALA A 146 15.84 14.81 5.63
N ASN A 147 15.15 13.83 6.21
CA ASN A 147 13.69 13.68 6.11
C ASN A 147 13.07 13.41 7.49
N ALA A 148 12.44 14.44 8.06
CA ALA A 148 11.80 14.36 9.37
C ALA A 148 10.57 13.45 9.41
N ASP A 149 10.01 13.09 8.24
CA ASP A 149 8.78 12.30 8.17
C ASP A 149 9.05 10.80 8.36
N THR A 150 8.14 10.16 9.08
CA THR A 150 8.18 8.70 9.25
C THR A 150 7.79 8.04 7.94
N THR A 151 8.70 7.23 7.40
CA THR A 151 8.43 6.41 6.22
C THR A 151 7.94 5.02 6.66
N PHE A 152 7.02 4.46 5.89
CA PHE A 152 6.49 3.11 6.09
C PHE A 152 6.77 2.28 4.85
N SER A 153 6.74 0.96 4.99
CA SER A 153 6.85 0.02 3.88
C SER A 153 5.74 -1.02 3.92
N LEU A 154 5.21 -1.36 2.74
CA LEU A 154 4.42 -2.55 2.53
C LEU A 154 5.33 -3.60 1.90
N GLU A 155 5.60 -4.67 2.64
CA GLU A 155 6.61 -5.66 2.28
C GLU A 155 6.24 -7.08 2.77
N PRO A 156 6.84 -8.13 2.19
CA PRO A 156 6.77 -9.49 2.74
C PRO A 156 7.37 -9.57 4.14
N GLY A 157 6.79 -10.41 5.00
CA GLY A 157 7.29 -10.74 6.33
C GLY A 157 8.56 -11.59 6.30
N ALA A 158 9.11 -11.87 7.47
CA ALA A 158 10.37 -12.62 7.62
C ALA A 158 10.31 -14.06 7.09
N ASP A 159 9.11 -14.63 6.96
CA ASP A 159 8.85 -15.95 6.37
C ASP A 159 9.10 -15.99 4.84
N ALA A 160 9.22 -14.84 4.18
CA ALA A 160 9.39 -14.74 2.74
C ALA A 160 10.77 -15.23 2.22
N HIS A 161 11.79 -15.38 3.07
CA HIS A 161 13.13 -15.78 2.64
C HIS A 161 13.22 -17.20 2.04
N GLY A 162 12.19 -18.02 2.19
CA GLY A 162 12.04 -19.33 1.53
C GLY A 162 11.12 -19.33 0.30
N VAL A 163 10.52 -18.18 -0.02
CA VAL A 163 9.54 -18.04 -1.11
C VAL A 163 10.25 -17.54 -2.35
N GLY A 164 10.05 -18.21 -3.49
CA GLY A 164 10.63 -17.79 -4.76
C GLY A 164 10.09 -16.44 -5.24
N LEU A 165 10.93 -15.65 -5.91
CA LEU A 165 10.61 -14.31 -6.42
C LEU A 165 9.30 -14.28 -7.22
N GLU A 166 9.07 -15.25 -8.09
CA GLU A 166 7.84 -15.37 -8.89
C GLU A 166 6.58 -15.38 -8.02
N ARG A 167 6.60 -16.12 -6.90
CA ARG A 167 5.46 -16.18 -5.97
C ARG A 167 5.24 -14.85 -5.26
N LEU A 168 6.31 -14.15 -4.88
CA LEU A 168 6.20 -12.81 -4.31
C LEU A 168 5.66 -11.79 -5.32
N GLN A 169 6.04 -11.89 -6.59
CA GLN A 169 5.47 -11.08 -7.67
C GLN A 169 4.00 -11.44 -7.97
N SER A 170 3.62 -12.70 -7.81
CA SER A 170 2.21 -13.11 -7.85
C SER A 170 1.41 -12.53 -6.68
N ASP A 171 2.00 -12.44 -5.48
CA ASP A 171 1.38 -11.78 -4.34
C ASP A 171 1.18 -10.29 -4.63
N ILE A 172 2.16 -9.60 -5.22
CA ILE A 172 2.02 -8.20 -5.65
C ILE A 172 0.80 -8.02 -6.55
N ALA A 173 0.63 -8.89 -7.56
CA ALA A 173 -0.52 -8.84 -8.45
C ALA A 173 -1.85 -9.07 -7.70
N THR A 174 -1.87 -10.02 -6.78
CA THR A 174 -3.05 -10.35 -5.95
C THR A 174 -3.45 -9.21 -5.03
N ILE A 175 -2.46 -8.62 -4.34
CA ILE A 175 -2.65 -7.45 -3.48
C ILE A 175 -3.18 -6.29 -4.32
N SER A 176 -2.51 -5.96 -5.42
CA SER A 176 -2.93 -4.85 -6.31
C SER A 176 -4.37 -5.03 -6.79
N ALA A 177 -4.77 -6.24 -7.19
CA ALA A 177 -6.13 -6.50 -7.67
C ALA A 177 -7.20 -6.29 -6.58
N SER A 178 -6.86 -6.50 -5.31
CA SER A 178 -7.81 -6.57 -4.19
C SER A 178 -7.75 -5.36 -3.25
N LEU A 179 -6.67 -4.57 -3.29
CA LEU A 179 -6.32 -3.60 -2.26
C LEU A 179 -7.45 -2.59 -1.98
N GLU A 180 -8.00 -1.97 -3.01
CA GLU A 180 -9.08 -1.00 -2.89
C GLU A 180 -10.32 -1.55 -2.16
N ALA A 181 -10.74 -2.75 -2.56
CA ALA A 181 -11.93 -3.39 -1.99
C ALA A 181 -11.70 -3.78 -0.52
N GLU A 182 -10.54 -4.36 -0.19
CA GLU A 182 -10.23 -4.76 1.18
C GLU A 182 -10.01 -3.54 2.10
N PHE A 183 -9.40 -2.48 1.60
CA PHE A 183 -9.24 -1.23 2.33
C PHE A 183 -10.59 -0.57 2.64
N THR A 184 -11.51 -0.56 1.68
CA THR A 184 -12.88 -0.06 1.86
C THR A 184 -13.62 -0.86 2.93
N ARG A 185 -13.53 -2.21 2.89
CA ARG A 185 -14.11 -3.09 3.92
C ARG A 185 -13.50 -2.85 5.30
N ALA A 186 -12.18 -2.62 5.38
CA ALA A 186 -11.53 -2.26 6.64
C ALA A 186 -12.11 -0.94 7.20
N CYS A 187 -12.37 0.04 6.34
CA CYS A 187 -13.01 1.30 6.75
C CYS A 187 -14.43 1.08 7.30
N GLU A 188 -15.21 0.18 6.68
CA GLU A 188 -16.54 -0.22 7.15
C GLU A 188 -16.51 -0.88 8.51
N LYS A 189 -15.63 -1.88 8.70
CA LYS A 189 -15.44 -2.57 9.98
C LYS A 189 -15.05 -1.62 11.10
N LEU A 190 -14.24 -0.60 10.81
CA LEU A 190 -13.76 0.35 11.81
C LEU A 190 -14.76 1.49 12.11
N SER A 191 -15.76 1.69 11.24
CA SER A 191 -16.77 2.73 11.44
C SER A 191 -17.70 2.38 12.61
N PRO A 192 -18.14 3.35 13.43
CA PRO A 192 -18.85 3.13 14.71
C PRO A 192 -20.29 2.59 14.61
N GLY A 193 -20.68 1.98 13.48
CA GLY A 193 -21.95 1.27 13.29
C GLY A 193 -21.84 0.02 12.42
N GLY A 194 -20.61 -0.47 12.17
CA GLY A 194 -20.33 -1.59 11.27
C GLY A 194 -20.16 -2.95 11.96
N GLY A 195 -20.63 -3.12 13.20
CA GLY A 195 -20.51 -4.36 13.98
C GLY A 195 -21.69 -4.59 14.90
#